data_AF-A0A0M0F287-F1
#
_entry.id   AF-A0A0M0F287-F1
#
_cell.length_a   1.000
_cell.length_b   1.000
_cell.length_c   1.000
_cell.angle_alpha   90.00
_cell.angle_beta   90.00
_cell.angle_gamma   90.00
#
_symmetry.space_group_name_H-M   'P 1'
#
loop_
_entity.id
_entity.type
_entity.pdbx_description
1 polymer ?
#
loop_
_entity_poly.entity_id
_entity_poly.type
_entity_poly.pdbx_seq_one_letter_code
_entity_poly.pdbx_strand_id
1 'polypeptide(L)'
;MVMSRGERWVLAPVALLLLDAEGRVLDANDEFLRLLDVPDVEAVAGRRLADLLTVGGRIYWETHLGPRLHIEGRVDEVAVELRTPRGREPVLLTAIGREVRGERLVEVAMLGARERSRFEHELVGARRAAEEAERRVRLLHGIAADLASVAGLDGVAWVLLRAAVTMLGAGDAALWTPQEGGPLRRWGGAAGVTAPTIDELAEAGVRADGTVVVPLRTAGALLGVLALEPRRAAGSEPVDLGTAAAAGQLAALALARATTHEQSVSVASELQGAMLSDGIVADPHVEIAACYRPGVHDLQVGGDWYDTFRVAPDVVALSVGDVVGRGLKAATAMGQLRTAVRAASDTGLPPEEVVERLDRFVDRTGTGFMASLVYGELELLEGVLRYTCAGHLPPLLVRADGSAGYLWEARSTPLGVRGTTPRVADTVALAPGDLLLLFTDGVVERRDRPLALALDELAELVTNALGAGLRGAELLEAVVARAPEDDDACLLAVRWLGPAASGASATETQRVASADEEGAG
;
A
#
# COMPACT_ATOMS: atom_id res chain seq x y z
N MET A 1 49.76 47.58 41.20
CA MET A 1 50.55 48.34 40.22
C MET A 1 49.58 48.94 39.21
N VAL A 2 49.46 50.26 39.13
CA VAL A 2 48.52 50.91 38.18
C VAL A 2 49.25 51.11 36.87
N MET A 3 48.84 50.40 35.82
CA MET A 3 49.37 50.60 34.47
C MET A 3 49.11 52.03 33.99
N SER A 4 50.14 52.68 33.44
CA SER A 4 50.07 53.97 32.76
C SER A 4 49.16 53.91 31.54
N ARG A 5 48.72 55.07 31.03
CA ARG A 5 47.87 55.14 29.84
C ARG A 5 48.55 54.56 28.59
N GLY A 6 49.86 54.77 28.44
CA GLY A 6 50.64 54.21 27.33
C GLY A 6 50.75 52.69 27.40
N GLU A 7 51.01 52.14 28.60
CA GLU A 7 51.04 50.68 28.80
C GLU A 7 49.68 50.02 28.50
N ARG A 8 48.57 50.72 28.77
CA ARG A 8 47.21 50.22 28.44
C ARG A 8 46.92 50.21 26.93
N TRP A 9 47.48 51.14 26.16
CA TRP A 9 47.34 51.18 24.70
C TRP A 9 48.09 50.02 24.05
N VAL A 10 49.35 49.83 24.45
CA VAL A 10 50.24 48.80 23.93
C VAL A 10 49.72 47.40 24.27
N LEU A 11 49.30 47.16 25.51
CA LEU A 11 48.85 45.85 25.98
C LEU A 11 47.35 45.60 25.78
N ALA A 12 46.65 46.44 25.01
CA ALA A 12 45.23 46.24 24.74
C ALA A 12 45.02 44.92 23.98
N PRO A 13 44.06 44.06 24.39
CA PRO A 13 43.76 42.80 23.71
C PRO A 13 42.98 42.98 22.40
N VAL A 14 42.97 44.20 21.86
CA VAL A 14 42.28 44.60 20.64
C VAL A 14 43.23 45.45 19.82
N ALA A 15 43.12 45.36 18.50
CA ALA A 15 43.90 46.18 17.59
C ALA A 15 43.35 47.61 17.64
N LEU A 16 44.20 48.57 17.99
CA LEU A 16 43.86 49.98 18.12
C LEU A 16 44.63 50.79 17.10
N LEU A 17 43.94 51.72 16.43
CA LEU A 17 44.54 52.70 15.53
C LEU A 17 44.06 54.10 15.89
N LEU A 18 44.92 55.07 15.67
CA LEU A 18 44.59 56.48 15.63
C LEU A 18 44.76 56.98 14.20
N LEU A 19 43.74 57.65 13.65
CA LEU A 19 43.79 58.22 12.32
C LEU A 19 43.61 59.74 12.33
N ASP A 20 44.12 60.41 11.30
CA ASP A 20 43.82 61.81 11.01
C ASP A 20 42.42 62.01 10.39
N ALA A 21 42.08 63.26 10.07
CA ALA A 21 40.80 63.64 9.47
C ALA A 21 40.60 63.03 8.07
N GLU A 22 41.69 62.72 7.36
CA GLU A 22 41.71 62.09 6.04
C GLU A 22 41.74 60.55 6.10
N GLY A 23 41.72 59.97 7.31
CA GLY A 23 41.73 58.53 7.56
C GLY A 23 43.09 57.86 7.36
N ARG A 24 44.19 58.60 7.50
CA ARG A 24 45.56 58.07 7.49
C ARG A 24 46.00 57.67 8.89
N VAL A 25 46.75 56.58 8.98
CA VAL A 25 47.26 56.05 10.25
C VAL A 25 48.28 57.02 10.85
N LEU A 26 47.99 57.51 12.06
CA LEU A 26 48.88 58.31 12.89
C LEU A 26 49.63 57.44 13.90
N ASP A 27 48.92 56.50 14.53
CA ASP A 27 49.48 55.58 15.51
C ASP A 27 48.73 54.24 15.50
N ALA A 28 49.38 53.16 15.92
CA ALA A 28 48.78 51.84 16.05
C ALA A 28 49.47 51.03 17.15
N ASN A 29 48.71 50.19 17.86
CA ASN A 29 49.28 49.33 18.89
C ASN A 29 49.84 48.01 18.33
N ASP A 30 50.60 47.30 19.16
CA ASP A 30 51.25 46.02 18.83
C ASP A 30 50.26 44.98 18.27
N GLU A 31 49.03 44.95 18.77
CA GLU A 31 48.01 44.01 18.33
C GLU A 31 47.55 44.28 16.88
N PHE A 32 47.43 45.54 16.47
CA PHE A 32 47.15 45.88 15.06
C PHE A 32 48.32 45.53 14.14
N LEU A 33 49.54 45.83 14.56
CA LEU A 33 50.76 45.53 13.79
C LEU A 33 50.93 44.02 13.60
N ARG A 34 50.68 43.24 14.67
CA ARG A 34 50.65 41.77 14.65
C ARG A 34 49.60 41.22 13.68
N LEU A 35 48.43 41.87 13.61
CA LEU A 35 47.35 41.46 12.72
C LEU A 35 47.70 41.68 11.24
N LEU A 36 48.40 42.78 10.91
CA LEU A 36 48.89 43.06 9.56
C LEU A 36 50.23 42.40 9.20
N ASP A 37 50.89 41.74 10.17
CA ASP A 37 52.20 41.11 10.02
C ASP A 37 53.29 42.12 9.62
N VAL A 38 53.28 43.30 10.27
CA VAL A 38 54.24 44.41 10.05
C VAL A 38 55.10 44.67 11.30
N PRO A 39 56.36 45.13 11.15
CA PRO A 39 57.31 45.19 12.26
C PRO A 39 57.09 46.35 13.24
N ASP A 40 56.60 47.49 12.76
CA ASP A 40 56.43 48.72 13.53
C ASP A 40 55.34 49.63 12.92
N VAL A 41 55.01 50.70 13.63
CA VAL A 41 54.03 51.70 13.19
C VAL A 41 54.51 52.48 11.96
N GLU A 42 55.81 52.64 11.75
CA GLU A 42 56.37 53.38 10.60
C GLU A 42 56.01 52.70 9.27
N ALA A 43 55.87 51.37 9.26
CA ALA A 43 55.42 50.59 8.11
C ALA A 43 53.97 50.88 7.68
N VAL A 44 53.14 51.43 8.57
CA VAL A 44 51.72 51.75 8.31
C VAL A 44 51.37 53.22 8.42
N ALA A 45 52.21 54.03 9.08
CA ALA A 45 52.02 55.46 9.26
C ALA A 45 51.82 56.18 7.91
N GLY A 46 50.87 57.11 7.85
CA GLY A 46 50.54 57.88 6.65
C GLY A 46 49.76 57.13 5.56
N ARG A 47 49.64 55.79 5.64
CA ARG A 47 48.75 55.01 4.75
C ARG A 47 47.30 55.23 5.14
N ARG A 48 46.39 55.24 4.16
CA ARG A 48 44.96 55.32 4.45
C ARG A 48 44.47 53.98 4.95
N LEU A 49 43.60 53.97 5.96
CA LEU A 49 42.96 52.75 6.45
C LEU A 49 42.27 51.97 5.31
N ALA A 50 41.65 52.68 4.37
CA ALA A 50 41.00 52.11 3.19
C ALA A 50 41.95 51.25 2.31
N ASP A 51 43.25 51.56 2.30
CA ASP A 51 44.26 50.81 1.52
C ASP A 51 44.73 49.52 2.21
N LEU A 52 44.37 49.36 3.50
CA LEU A 52 44.65 48.17 4.31
C LEU A 52 43.51 47.14 4.22
N LEU A 53 42.33 47.56 3.74
CA LEU A 53 41.16 46.71 3.53
C LEU A 53 41.25 45.93 2.21
N THR A 54 40.45 44.86 2.09
CA THR A 54 40.20 44.20 0.79
C THR A 54 39.47 45.15 -0.17
N VAL A 55 39.42 44.82 -1.47
CA VAL A 55 38.74 45.67 -2.47
C VAL A 55 37.28 45.97 -2.08
N GLY A 56 36.55 44.95 -1.61
CA GLY A 56 35.18 45.13 -1.12
C GLY A 56 35.12 46.00 0.14
N GLY A 57 36.01 45.76 1.11
CA GLY A 57 36.11 46.56 2.33
C GLY A 57 36.45 48.02 2.07
N ARG A 58 37.34 48.29 1.10
CA ARG A 58 37.69 49.64 0.64
C ARG A 58 36.50 50.37 0.05
N ILE A 59 35.79 49.75 -0.89
CA ILE A 59 34.60 50.35 -1.51
C ILE A 59 33.58 50.67 -0.42
N TYR A 60 33.33 49.72 0.50
CA TYR A 60 32.37 49.93 1.58
C TYR A 60 32.80 51.04 2.56
N TRP A 61 34.10 51.12 2.87
CA TRP A 61 34.65 52.21 3.67
C TRP A 61 34.46 53.58 3.00
N GLU A 62 34.83 53.70 1.73
CA GLU A 62 34.75 54.97 0.99
C GLU A 62 33.31 55.42 0.73
N THR A 63 32.38 54.47 0.51
CA THR A 63 31.00 54.78 0.12
C THR A 63 30.02 54.83 1.28
N HIS A 64 30.26 54.13 2.38
CA HIS A 64 29.32 54.03 3.51
C HIS A 64 29.96 54.43 4.85
N LEU A 65 31.04 53.76 5.26
CA LEU A 65 31.54 53.90 6.64
C LEU A 65 32.21 55.25 6.91
N GLY A 66 33.04 55.73 5.97
CA GLY A 66 33.67 57.05 6.05
C GLY A 66 32.65 58.19 6.09
N PRO A 67 31.68 58.25 5.15
CA PRO A 67 30.59 59.22 5.22
C PRO A 67 29.77 59.13 6.52
N ARG A 68 29.42 57.91 6.96
CA ARG A 68 28.68 57.72 8.21
C ARG A 68 29.46 58.20 9.42
N LEU A 69 30.75 57.88 9.50
CA LEU A 69 31.65 58.39 10.53
C LEU A 69 31.77 59.92 10.48
N HIS A 70 31.75 60.51 9.27
CA HIS A 70 31.78 61.96 9.12
C HIS A 70 30.55 62.63 9.73
N ILE A 71 29.36 62.09 9.44
CA ILE A 71 28.04 62.64 9.82
C ILE A 71 27.68 62.30 11.27
N GLU A 72 27.76 61.02 11.65
CA GLU A 72 27.29 60.51 12.94
C GLU A 72 28.39 60.53 14.01
N GLY A 73 29.65 60.74 13.62
CA GLY A 73 30.79 60.75 14.54
C GLY A 73 31.18 59.37 15.07
N ARG A 74 30.46 58.30 14.74
CA ARG A 74 30.83 56.92 15.09
C ARG A 74 30.37 55.87 14.09
N VAL A 75 31.00 54.71 14.16
CA VAL A 75 30.66 53.47 13.46
C VAL A 75 30.87 52.34 14.47
N ASP A 76 29.87 51.51 14.73
CA ASP A 76 29.96 50.40 15.69
C ASP A 76 29.91 49.04 14.99
N GLU A 77 30.83 48.14 15.37
CA GLU A 77 30.82 46.68 15.08
C GLU A 77 30.59 46.31 13.61
N VAL A 78 31.28 46.98 12.70
CA VAL A 78 31.14 46.70 11.27
C VAL A 78 32.14 45.65 10.82
N ALA A 79 31.64 44.57 10.21
CA ALA A 79 32.48 43.54 9.62
C ALA A 79 33.19 44.08 8.36
N VAL A 80 34.53 44.04 8.39
CA VAL A 80 35.38 44.35 7.24
C VAL A 80 36.52 43.33 7.16
N GLU A 81 37.15 43.23 6.00
CA GLU A 81 38.29 42.34 5.80
C GLU A 81 39.55 43.15 5.60
N LEU A 82 40.58 42.88 6.40
CA LEU A 82 41.93 43.40 6.19
C LEU A 82 42.70 42.50 5.23
N ARG A 83 43.60 43.12 4.47
CA ARG A 83 44.55 42.41 3.61
C ARG A 83 45.84 42.17 4.37
N THR A 84 46.16 40.91 4.61
CA THR A 84 47.37 40.47 5.30
C THR A 84 48.22 39.58 4.38
N PRO A 85 49.51 39.34 4.67
CA PRO A 85 50.32 38.37 3.95
C PRO A 85 49.76 36.94 4.00
N ARG A 86 48.93 36.63 5.01
CA ARG A 86 48.27 35.33 5.22
C ARG A 86 46.91 35.23 4.50
N GLY A 87 46.53 36.26 3.74
CA GLY A 87 45.25 36.34 3.05
C GLY A 87 44.31 37.39 3.66
N ARG A 88 43.01 37.09 3.61
CA ARG A 88 41.96 38.01 4.11
C ARG A 88 41.72 37.76 5.59
N GLU A 89 41.73 38.84 6.36
CA GLU A 89 41.52 38.80 7.80
C GLU A 89 40.19 39.45 8.18
N PRO A 90 39.17 38.69 8.57
CA PRO A 90 37.90 39.27 9.01
C PRO A 90 38.06 39.94 10.37
N VAL A 91 37.66 41.20 10.46
CA VAL A 91 37.66 41.99 11.70
C VAL A 91 36.34 42.72 11.89
N LEU A 92 35.96 42.94 13.15
CA LEU A 92 34.89 43.87 13.53
C LEU A 92 35.53 45.21 13.85
N LEU A 93 35.15 46.23 13.09
CA LEU A 93 35.66 47.58 13.19
C LEU A 93 34.65 48.48 13.90
N THR A 94 35.12 49.14 14.96
CA THR A 94 34.43 50.26 15.60
C THR A 94 35.31 51.50 15.47
N ALA A 95 34.75 52.62 15.02
CA ALA A 95 35.48 53.88 14.86
C ALA A 95 34.70 55.03 15.49
N ILE A 96 35.39 55.93 16.18
CA ILE A 96 34.80 57.12 16.80
C ILE A 96 35.65 58.34 16.42
N GLY A 97 35.01 59.34 15.85
CA GLY A 97 35.61 60.66 15.60
C GLY A 97 35.60 61.50 16.86
N ARG A 98 36.74 62.09 17.23
CA ARG A 98 36.88 63.04 18.34
C ARG A 98 37.54 64.32 17.85
N GLU A 99 37.18 65.44 18.47
CA GLU A 99 37.86 66.70 18.26
C GLU A 99 38.79 66.97 19.44
N VAL A 100 40.09 67.08 19.18
CA VAL A 100 41.12 67.26 20.21
C VAL A 100 41.97 68.46 19.80
N ARG A 101 41.95 69.53 20.61
CA ARG A 101 42.74 70.75 20.38
C ARG A 101 42.51 71.40 18.99
N GLY A 102 41.31 71.26 18.43
CA GLY A 102 40.92 71.82 17.13
C GLY A 102 41.24 70.92 15.93
N GLU A 103 41.74 69.70 16.16
CA GLU A 103 41.99 68.71 15.13
C GLU A 103 41.01 67.52 15.27
N ARG A 104 40.50 67.03 14.15
CA ARG A 104 39.64 65.83 14.12
C ARG A 104 40.52 64.59 14.04
N LEU A 105 40.39 63.73 15.04
CA LEU A 105 41.06 62.44 15.12
C LEU A 105 40.01 61.33 15.08
N VAL A 106 40.38 60.17 14.55
CA VAL A 106 39.53 58.97 14.57
C VAL A 106 40.22 57.88 15.35
N GLU A 107 39.62 57.47 16.46
CA GLU A 107 40.03 56.27 17.19
C GLU A 107 39.32 55.06 16.58
N VAL A 108 40.08 54.04 16.19
CA VAL A 108 39.56 52.81 15.61
C VAL A 108 39.97 51.64 16.48
N ALA A 109 39.00 50.79 16.83
CA ALA A 109 39.22 49.50 17.46
C ALA A 109 38.81 48.39 16.50
N MET A 110 39.65 47.37 16.39
CA MET A 110 39.43 46.19 15.56
C MET A 110 39.59 44.93 16.41
N LEU A 111 38.60 44.04 16.32
CA LEU A 111 38.64 42.73 16.95
C LEU A 111 38.68 41.65 15.85
N GLY A 112 39.58 40.68 15.98
CA GLY A 112 39.61 39.52 15.08
C GLY A 112 38.29 38.76 15.12
N ALA A 113 37.70 38.51 13.96
CA ALA A 113 36.38 37.87 13.82
C ALA A 113 36.46 36.45 13.24
N ARG A 114 37.66 35.86 13.12
CA ARG A 114 37.88 34.53 12.52
C ARG A 114 36.99 33.43 13.13
N GLU A 115 36.97 33.33 14.46
CA GLU A 115 36.16 32.31 15.15
C GLU A 115 34.67 32.56 14.95
N ARG A 116 34.22 33.82 15.04
CA ARG A 116 32.82 34.19 14.83
C ARG A 116 32.35 33.88 13.42
N SER A 117 33.10 34.28 12.40
CA SER A 117 32.77 33.96 11.00
C SER A 117 32.74 32.46 10.77
N ARG A 118 33.67 31.70 11.34
CA ARG A 118 33.65 30.22 11.25
C ARG A 118 32.39 29.64 11.89
N PHE A 119 32.03 30.04 13.11
CA PHE A 119 30.82 29.57 13.78
C PHE A 119 29.54 29.95 13.02
N GLU A 120 29.46 31.16 12.46
CA GLU A 120 28.32 31.59 11.65
C GLU A 120 28.15 30.71 10.39
N HIS A 121 29.25 30.39 9.69
CA HIS A 121 29.22 29.49 8.53
C HIS A 121 28.85 28.05 8.92
N GLU A 122 29.42 27.53 10.01
CA GLU A 122 29.08 26.19 10.53
C GLU A 122 27.59 26.11 10.93
N LEU A 123 27.04 27.14 11.57
CA LEU A 123 25.64 27.19 11.99
C LEU A 123 24.69 27.24 10.78
N VAL A 124 24.99 28.04 9.76
CA VAL A 124 24.20 28.10 8.52
C VAL A 124 24.25 26.76 7.79
N GLY A 125 25.43 26.12 7.71
CA GLY A 125 25.59 24.80 7.13
C GLY A 125 24.79 23.72 7.87
N ALA A 126 24.91 23.68 9.20
CA ALA A 126 24.18 22.74 10.05
C ALA A 126 22.66 22.94 9.94
N ARG A 127 22.19 24.19 9.88
CA ARG A 127 20.77 24.51 9.71
C ARG A 127 20.25 24.04 8.35
N ARG A 128 20.97 24.30 7.25
CA ARG A 128 20.59 23.83 5.91
C ARG A 128 20.52 22.31 5.85
N ALA A 129 21.52 21.62 6.42
CA ALA A 129 21.53 20.16 6.48
C ALA A 129 20.35 19.61 7.30
N ALA A 130 19.98 20.25 8.41
CA ALA A 130 18.83 19.87 9.22
C ALA A 130 17.51 20.06 8.47
N GLU A 131 17.33 21.21 7.78
CA GLU A 131 16.15 21.49 6.98
C GLU A 131 15.99 20.50 5.80
N GLU A 132 17.11 20.09 5.18
CA GLU A 132 17.12 19.09 4.12
C GLU A 132 16.81 17.68 4.63
N ALA A 133 17.37 17.29 5.79
CA ALA A 133 17.04 16.04 6.45
C ALA A 133 15.56 15.97 6.84
N GLU A 134 15.01 17.05 7.39
CA GLU A 134 13.59 17.15 7.75
C GLU A 134 12.69 17.05 6.51
N ARG A 135 13.06 17.69 5.39
CA ARG A 135 12.36 17.56 4.10
C ARG A 135 12.38 16.11 3.61
N ARG A 136 13.54 15.44 3.66
CA ARG A 136 13.68 14.03 3.25
C ARG A 136 12.80 13.11 4.09
N VAL A 137 12.78 13.28 5.41
CA VAL A 137 11.95 12.46 6.31
C VAL A 137 10.46 12.66 6.01
N ARG A 138 9.99 13.91 5.84
CA ARG A 138 8.60 14.18 5.47
C ARG A 138 8.20 13.54 4.15
N LEU A 139 9.07 13.64 3.14
CA LEU A 139 8.85 13.04 1.83
C LEU A 139 8.72 11.52 1.93
N LEU A 140 9.68 10.85 2.57
CA LEU A 140 9.66 9.40 2.72
C LEU A 140 8.45 8.91 3.54
N HIS A 141 8.05 9.66 4.57
CA HIS A 141 6.85 9.35 5.34
C HIS A 141 5.58 9.45 4.48
N GLY A 142 5.47 10.46 3.62
CA GLY A 142 4.37 10.58 2.66
C GLY A 142 4.30 9.39 1.68
N ILE A 143 5.44 8.99 1.10
CA ILE A 143 5.51 7.83 0.21
C ILE A 143 5.09 6.55 0.96
N ALA A 144 5.60 6.34 2.17
CA ALA A 144 5.26 5.17 2.98
C ALA A 144 3.74 5.12 3.28
N ALA A 145 3.13 6.25 3.61
CA ALA A 145 1.69 6.34 3.87
C ALA A 145 0.85 6.03 2.62
N ASP A 146 1.21 6.61 1.47
CA ASP A 146 0.53 6.33 0.21
C ASP A 146 0.65 4.84 -0.18
N LEU A 147 1.85 4.25 -0.06
CA LEU A 147 2.08 2.82 -0.32
C LEU A 147 1.33 1.92 0.66
N ALA A 148 1.17 2.34 1.91
CA ALA A 148 0.41 1.59 2.90
C ALA A 148 -1.10 1.55 2.58
N SER A 149 -1.62 2.55 1.87
CA SER A 149 -3.05 2.70 1.54
C SER A 149 -3.52 1.87 0.35
N VAL A 150 -2.61 1.30 -0.44
CA VAL A 150 -2.92 0.56 -1.67
C VAL A 150 -2.67 -0.94 -1.53
N ALA A 151 -3.51 -1.74 -2.19
CA ALA A 151 -3.37 -3.19 -2.32
C ALA A 151 -3.03 -3.57 -3.78
N GLY A 152 -2.41 -4.74 -3.96
CA GLY A 152 -2.04 -5.28 -5.28
C GLY A 152 -0.88 -4.56 -5.97
N LEU A 153 -0.35 -5.17 -7.03
CA LEU A 153 0.77 -4.61 -7.79
C LEU A 153 0.40 -3.32 -8.53
N ASP A 154 -0.81 -3.22 -9.11
CA ASP A 154 -1.22 -2.03 -9.87
C ASP A 154 -1.29 -0.77 -9.00
N GLY A 155 -1.82 -0.90 -7.78
CA GLY A 155 -1.89 0.20 -6.82
C GLY A 155 -0.51 0.68 -6.37
N VAL A 156 0.39 -0.26 -6.05
CA VAL A 156 1.78 0.05 -5.67
C VAL A 156 2.53 0.73 -6.82
N ALA A 157 2.39 0.20 -8.04
CA ALA A 157 3.01 0.80 -9.23
C ALA A 157 2.52 2.23 -9.47
N TRP A 158 1.20 2.47 -9.36
CA TRP A 158 0.62 3.79 -9.54
C TRP A 158 1.16 4.81 -8.53
N VAL A 159 1.16 4.47 -7.23
CA VAL A 159 1.69 5.34 -6.18
C VAL A 159 3.16 5.65 -6.42
N LEU A 160 3.96 4.65 -6.76
CA LEU A 160 5.40 4.81 -6.96
C LEU A 160 5.71 5.73 -8.13
N LEU A 161 5.05 5.54 -9.28
CA LEU A 161 5.22 6.36 -10.47
C LEU A 161 4.76 7.81 -10.22
N ARG A 162 3.66 7.99 -9.48
CA ARG A 162 3.21 9.32 -9.06
C ARG A 162 4.22 10.00 -8.15
N ALA A 163 4.71 9.31 -7.13
CA ALA A 163 5.69 9.82 -6.18
C ALA A 163 7.03 10.16 -6.87
N ALA A 164 7.43 9.35 -7.85
CA ALA A 164 8.62 9.62 -8.66
C ALA A 164 8.58 10.99 -9.34
N VAL A 165 7.46 11.33 -9.98
CA VAL A 165 7.32 12.61 -10.71
C VAL A 165 7.04 13.78 -9.77
N THR A 166 6.15 13.59 -8.78
CA THR A 166 5.62 14.69 -7.95
C THR A 166 6.45 14.97 -6.69
N MET A 167 7.14 13.97 -6.15
CA MET A 167 7.89 14.08 -4.90
C MET A 167 9.40 13.96 -5.12
N LEU A 168 9.86 13.00 -5.94
CA LEU A 168 11.29 12.81 -6.22
C LEU A 168 11.83 13.73 -7.33
N GLY A 169 10.96 14.48 -8.01
CA GLY A 169 11.36 15.48 -9.00
C GLY A 169 11.71 14.92 -10.39
N ALA A 170 11.49 13.62 -10.62
CA ALA A 170 11.73 13.01 -11.93
C ALA A 170 10.87 13.69 -13.02
N GLY A 171 11.41 13.77 -14.24
CA GLY A 171 10.66 14.22 -15.41
C GLY A 171 9.64 13.19 -15.87
N ASP A 172 10.01 11.92 -15.80
CA ASP A 172 9.18 10.75 -16.07
C ASP A 172 9.75 9.54 -15.29
N ALA A 173 8.98 8.47 -15.17
CA ALA A 173 9.40 7.27 -14.45
C ALA A 173 8.81 5.99 -15.06
N ALA A 174 9.56 4.90 -14.94
CA ALA A 174 9.08 3.57 -15.29
C ALA A 174 9.50 2.56 -14.20
N LEU A 175 8.61 1.63 -13.90
CA LEU A 175 8.86 0.52 -12.98
C LEU A 175 8.85 -0.78 -13.80
N TRP A 176 9.79 -1.66 -13.51
CA TRP A 176 9.79 -3.05 -14.01
C TRP A 176 9.69 -4.01 -12.86
N THR A 177 8.80 -4.99 -12.96
CA THR A 177 8.68 -6.08 -12.00
C THR A 177 8.92 -7.42 -12.72
N PRO A 178 9.56 -8.40 -12.09
CA PRO A 178 9.65 -9.73 -12.65
C PRO A 178 8.26 -10.37 -12.78
N GLN A 179 8.09 -11.24 -13.78
CA GLN A 179 6.90 -12.06 -13.99
C GLN A 179 7.34 -13.52 -14.11
N GLU A 180 6.56 -14.47 -13.61
CA GLU A 180 6.90 -15.90 -13.71
C GLU A 180 6.97 -16.34 -15.17
N GLY A 181 8.10 -16.93 -15.57
CA GLY A 181 8.30 -17.53 -16.89
C GLY A 181 8.35 -16.56 -18.09
N GLY A 182 8.28 -15.24 -17.86
CA GLY A 182 8.12 -14.22 -18.91
C GLY A 182 9.11 -13.04 -18.82
N PRO A 183 9.05 -12.11 -19.79
CA PRO A 183 9.81 -10.86 -19.74
C PRO A 183 9.33 -9.98 -18.57
N LEU A 184 10.13 -8.98 -18.20
CA LEU A 184 9.75 -8.02 -17.15
C LEU A 184 8.46 -7.29 -17.50
N ARG A 185 7.50 -7.28 -16.58
CA ARG A 185 6.29 -6.47 -16.69
C ARG A 185 6.69 -5.01 -16.46
N ARG A 186 6.38 -4.17 -17.44
CA ARG A 186 6.64 -2.72 -17.39
C ARG A 186 5.40 -1.96 -16.93
N TRP A 187 5.63 -0.97 -16.09
CA TRP A 187 4.64 -0.08 -15.52
C TRP A 187 5.01 1.37 -15.84
N GLY A 188 4.16 2.07 -16.59
CA GLY A 188 4.31 3.49 -16.91
C GLY A 188 5.54 3.90 -17.74
N GLY A 189 5.75 5.21 -17.80
CA GLY A 189 6.86 5.91 -18.47
C GLY A 189 6.77 5.99 -20.00
N ALA A 190 7.41 6.99 -20.60
CA ALA A 190 7.54 7.17 -22.05
C ALA A 190 8.36 6.03 -22.70
N ALA A 191 8.13 5.74 -23.98
CA ALA A 191 8.80 4.65 -24.70
C ALA A 191 10.35 4.71 -24.65
N GLY A 192 10.94 5.87 -24.34
CA GLY A 192 12.39 6.07 -24.21
C GLY A 192 13.04 5.43 -22.98
N VAL A 193 12.30 5.14 -21.90
CA VAL A 193 12.88 4.50 -20.70
C VAL A 193 13.13 3.02 -20.99
N THR A 194 14.40 2.63 -21.10
CA THR A 194 14.79 1.25 -21.42
C THR A 194 14.82 0.37 -20.18
N ALA A 195 14.39 -0.89 -20.33
CA ALA A 195 14.43 -1.87 -19.26
C ALA A 195 15.88 -2.08 -18.79
N PRO A 196 16.17 -1.91 -17.49
CA PRO A 196 17.50 -2.17 -16.95
C PRO A 196 17.76 -3.68 -16.87
N THR A 197 19.02 -4.10 -17.03
CA THR A 197 19.47 -5.46 -16.75
C THR A 197 19.46 -5.71 -15.24
N ILE A 198 18.54 -6.57 -14.80
CA ILE A 198 18.27 -6.87 -13.37
C ILE A 198 19.48 -7.48 -12.66
N ASP A 199 20.27 -8.30 -13.37
CA ASP A 199 21.35 -9.09 -12.77
C ASP A 199 22.58 -8.27 -12.32
N GLU A 200 22.67 -6.99 -12.71
CA GLU A 200 23.85 -6.13 -12.45
C GLU A 200 23.58 -4.99 -11.44
N LEU A 201 22.33 -4.81 -10.99
CA LEU A 201 21.93 -3.68 -10.12
C LEU A 201 21.89 -4.06 -8.64
N ALA A 202 23.00 -3.81 -7.94
CA ALA A 202 23.10 -3.96 -6.49
C ALA A 202 22.60 -2.72 -5.72
N GLU A 203 22.94 -1.52 -6.19
CA GLU A 203 22.64 -0.25 -5.55
C GLU A 203 22.02 0.75 -6.53
N ALA A 204 21.43 1.81 -6.00
CA ALA A 204 20.94 2.90 -6.83
C ALA A 204 22.11 3.61 -7.54
N GLY A 205 21.94 3.95 -8.81
CA GLY A 205 22.98 4.59 -9.61
C GLY A 205 22.45 5.53 -10.68
N VAL A 206 23.34 6.39 -11.19
CA VAL A 206 23.05 7.32 -12.29
C VAL A 206 23.66 6.78 -13.58
N ARG A 207 22.86 6.67 -14.64
CA ARG A 207 23.34 6.26 -15.98
C ARG A 207 23.96 7.42 -16.75
N ALA A 208 24.64 7.11 -17.84
CA ALA A 208 25.32 8.10 -18.69
C ALA A 208 24.38 9.16 -19.31
N ASP A 209 23.09 8.85 -19.45
CA ASP A 209 22.04 9.74 -19.92
C ASP A 209 21.38 10.58 -18.80
N GLY A 210 21.84 10.42 -17.54
CA GLY A 210 21.31 11.10 -16.36
C GLY A 210 20.13 10.39 -15.68
N THR A 211 19.69 9.24 -16.21
CA THR A 211 18.62 8.44 -15.61
C THR A 211 19.07 7.85 -14.28
N VAL A 212 18.29 8.02 -13.22
CA VAL A 212 18.53 7.38 -11.93
C VAL A 212 17.82 6.03 -11.90
N VAL A 213 18.55 4.95 -11.65
CA VAL A 213 18.02 3.60 -11.57
C VAL A 213 18.12 3.12 -10.14
N VAL A 214 17.01 2.64 -9.59
CA VAL A 214 16.88 2.20 -8.20
C VAL A 214 16.42 0.75 -8.17
N PRO A 215 17.26 -0.20 -7.72
CA PRO A 215 16.83 -1.58 -7.50
C PRO A 215 15.90 -1.67 -6.28
N LEU A 216 14.76 -2.32 -6.44
CA LEU A 216 13.76 -2.54 -5.40
C LEU A 216 14.00 -3.91 -4.78
N ARG A 217 14.88 -3.95 -3.78
CA ARG A 217 15.34 -5.19 -3.15
C ARG A 217 14.83 -5.32 -1.73
N THR A 218 14.47 -6.55 -1.35
CA THR A 218 14.39 -6.96 0.05
C THR A 218 15.59 -7.86 0.36
N ALA A 219 15.73 -8.29 1.62
CA ALA A 219 16.84 -9.16 2.03
C ALA A 219 16.96 -10.48 1.23
N GLY A 220 15.89 -10.93 0.57
CA GLY A 220 15.84 -12.22 -0.14
C GLY A 220 15.70 -12.15 -1.66
N ALA A 221 15.31 -11.02 -2.25
CA ALA A 221 15.02 -10.95 -3.69
C ALA A 221 15.01 -9.52 -4.27
N LEU A 222 15.31 -9.40 -5.56
CA LEU A 222 15.06 -8.21 -6.37
C LEU A 222 13.62 -8.30 -6.91
N LEU A 223 12.76 -7.39 -6.46
CA LEU A 223 11.33 -7.37 -6.75
C LEU A 223 10.97 -6.40 -7.88
N GLY A 224 11.91 -5.57 -8.30
CA GLY A 224 11.73 -4.69 -9.44
C GLY A 224 12.82 -3.65 -9.54
N VAL A 225 12.73 -2.82 -10.57
CA VAL A 225 13.64 -1.69 -10.78
C VAL A 225 12.82 -0.46 -11.13
N LEU A 226 13.09 0.64 -10.44
CA LEU A 226 12.51 1.95 -10.74
C LEU A 226 13.55 2.77 -11.50
N ALA A 227 13.21 3.23 -12.70
CA ALA A 227 14.01 4.22 -13.42
C ALA A 227 13.30 5.58 -13.40
N LEU A 228 14.10 6.62 -13.14
CA LEU A 228 13.67 8.00 -12.98
C LEU A 228 14.41 8.84 -14.03
N GLU A 229 13.69 9.35 -15.01
CA GLU A 229 14.29 10.23 -16.01
C GLU A 229 14.52 11.63 -15.42
N PRO A 230 15.66 12.28 -15.74
CA PRO A 230 15.93 13.63 -15.27
C PRO A 230 14.98 14.63 -15.94
N ARG A 231 14.50 15.59 -15.15
CA ARG A 231 13.67 16.68 -15.64
C ARG A 231 14.52 17.66 -16.46
N ARG A 232 14.19 17.83 -17.74
CA ARG A 232 14.97 18.67 -18.69
C ARG A 232 14.60 20.17 -18.69
N ALA A 233 13.90 20.66 -17.67
CA ALA A 233 13.55 22.09 -17.57
C ALA A 233 14.71 22.89 -16.96
N ALA A 234 14.91 24.13 -17.43
CA ALA A 234 15.95 25.02 -16.91
C ALA A 234 15.79 25.25 -15.40
N GLY A 235 16.85 25.01 -14.62
CA GLY A 235 16.85 25.13 -13.16
C GLY A 235 16.32 23.92 -12.40
N SER A 236 16.06 22.79 -13.08
CA SER A 236 15.69 21.54 -12.39
C SER A 236 16.86 20.99 -11.59
N GLU A 237 16.63 20.64 -10.32
CA GLU A 237 17.60 19.93 -9.51
C GLU A 237 17.67 18.45 -9.92
N PRO A 238 18.86 17.81 -9.87
CA PRO A 238 18.98 16.37 -10.05
C PRO A 238 18.19 15.60 -8.97
N VAL A 239 17.71 14.41 -9.31
CA VAL A 239 17.10 13.51 -8.34
C VAL A 239 18.13 13.13 -7.27
N ASP A 240 17.80 13.33 -5.98
CA ASP A 240 18.65 12.91 -4.87
C ASP A 240 18.70 11.38 -4.79
N LEU A 241 19.87 10.81 -5.10
CA LEU A 241 20.11 9.37 -5.12
C LEU A 241 19.82 8.71 -3.76
N GLY A 242 20.13 9.38 -2.65
CA GLY A 242 19.90 8.84 -1.31
C GLY A 242 18.41 8.76 -0.98
N THR A 243 17.65 9.80 -1.35
CA THR A 243 16.19 9.82 -1.18
C THR A 243 15.51 8.81 -2.11
N ALA A 244 15.97 8.70 -3.36
CA ALA A 244 15.46 7.72 -4.32
C ALA A 244 15.72 6.28 -3.86
N ALA A 245 16.92 6.00 -3.33
CA ALA A 245 17.25 4.68 -2.75
C ALA A 245 16.36 4.34 -1.55
N ALA A 246 16.14 5.29 -0.63
CA ALA A 246 15.28 5.09 0.53
C ALA A 246 13.80 4.87 0.12
N ALA A 247 13.30 5.64 -0.85
CA ALA A 247 11.97 5.41 -1.43
C ALA A 247 11.88 4.03 -2.11
N GLY A 248 12.96 3.60 -2.77
CA GLY A 248 13.07 2.26 -3.36
C GLY A 248 12.97 1.13 -2.33
N GLN A 249 13.52 1.30 -1.13
CA GLN A 249 13.38 0.32 -0.04
C GLN A 249 11.93 0.20 0.45
N LEU A 250 11.23 1.33 0.61
CA LEU A 250 9.81 1.35 0.97
C LEU A 250 8.95 0.70 -0.12
N ALA A 251 9.25 0.99 -1.38
CA ALA A 251 8.58 0.40 -2.52
C ALA A 251 8.83 -1.12 -2.62
N ALA A 252 10.06 -1.58 -2.34
CA ALA A 252 10.38 -3.00 -2.32
C ALA A 252 9.56 -3.75 -1.26
N LEU A 253 9.37 -3.19 -0.07
CA LEU A 253 8.51 -3.79 0.96
C LEU A 253 7.03 -3.82 0.52
N ALA A 254 6.54 -2.76 -0.11
CA ALA A 254 5.17 -2.70 -0.62
C ALA A 254 4.93 -3.70 -1.76
N LEU A 255 5.89 -3.85 -2.69
CA LEU A 255 5.86 -4.86 -3.75
C LEU A 255 5.90 -6.27 -3.16
N ALA A 256 6.76 -6.53 -2.17
CA ALA A 256 6.83 -7.84 -1.51
C ALA A 256 5.48 -8.24 -0.93
N ARG A 257 4.84 -7.30 -0.21
CA ARG A 257 3.49 -7.50 0.35
C ARG A 257 2.46 -7.78 -0.74
N ALA A 258 2.47 -6.99 -1.83
CA ALA A 258 1.54 -7.17 -2.95
C ALA A 258 1.73 -8.52 -3.64
N THR A 259 2.96 -8.92 -3.94
CA THR A 259 3.27 -10.22 -4.57
C THR A 259 2.86 -11.39 -3.68
N THR A 260 3.16 -11.35 -2.37
CA THR A 260 2.73 -12.42 -1.45
C THR A 260 1.21 -12.51 -1.35
N HIS A 261 0.51 -11.37 -1.39
CA HIS A 261 -0.95 -11.34 -1.40
C HIS A 261 -1.49 -11.99 -2.67
N GLU A 262 -1.02 -11.59 -3.85
CA GLU A 262 -1.44 -12.15 -5.15
C GLU A 262 -1.14 -13.66 -5.25
N GLN A 263 0.03 -14.12 -4.76
CA GLN A 263 0.35 -15.54 -4.71
C GLN A 263 -0.60 -16.31 -3.77
N SER A 264 -0.88 -15.76 -2.60
CA SER A 264 -1.80 -16.39 -1.64
C SER A 264 -3.21 -16.52 -2.21
N VAL A 265 -3.64 -15.51 -2.96
CA VAL A 265 -4.88 -15.48 -3.73
C VAL A 265 -4.88 -16.58 -4.81
N SER A 266 -3.84 -16.65 -5.64
CA SER A 266 -3.74 -17.65 -6.73
C SER A 266 -3.79 -19.06 -6.18
N VAL A 267 -2.97 -19.36 -5.16
CA VAL A 267 -2.93 -20.68 -4.51
C VAL A 267 -4.27 -21.05 -3.90
N ALA A 268 -4.94 -20.10 -3.22
CA ALA A 268 -6.24 -20.36 -2.66
C ALA A 268 -7.29 -20.63 -3.77
N SER A 269 -7.20 -19.93 -4.91
CA SER A 269 -8.15 -20.05 -6.02
C SER A 269 -7.98 -21.38 -6.73
N GLU A 270 -6.74 -21.78 -6.97
CA GLU A 270 -6.40 -23.11 -7.51
C GLU A 270 -6.85 -24.23 -6.57
N LEU A 271 -6.62 -24.08 -5.26
CA LEU A 271 -7.07 -25.05 -4.25
C LEU A 271 -8.60 -25.17 -4.24
N GLN A 272 -9.32 -24.04 -4.24
CA GLN A 272 -10.78 -24.03 -4.26
C GLN A 272 -11.31 -24.63 -5.57
N GLY A 273 -10.77 -24.23 -6.72
CA GLY A 273 -11.14 -24.78 -8.02
C GLY A 273 -10.93 -26.29 -8.08
N ALA A 274 -9.79 -26.79 -7.59
CA ALA A 274 -9.54 -28.22 -7.46
C ALA A 274 -10.55 -28.90 -6.53
N MET A 275 -10.96 -28.27 -5.43
CA MET A 275 -11.95 -28.80 -4.50
C MET A 275 -13.37 -28.79 -5.05
N LEU A 276 -13.74 -27.86 -5.93
CA LEU A 276 -15.08 -27.80 -6.55
C LEU A 276 -15.16 -28.58 -7.87
N SER A 277 -14.03 -29.07 -8.38
CA SER A 277 -13.95 -29.81 -9.64
C SER A 277 -14.47 -31.25 -9.59
N ASP A 278 -14.76 -31.78 -8.40
CA ASP A 278 -15.38 -33.10 -8.24
C ASP A 278 -16.81 -33.10 -8.78
N GLY A 279 -17.08 -34.01 -9.71
CA GLY A 279 -18.24 -33.97 -10.59
C GLY A 279 -19.60 -34.08 -9.89
N ILE A 280 -20.57 -33.35 -10.44
CA ILE A 280 -22.01 -33.47 -10.16
C ILE A 280 -22.48 -34.91 -10.44
N VAL A 281 -23.31 -35.47 -9.57
CA VAL A 281 -23.85 -36.82 -9.77
C VAL A 281 -24.73 -36.88 -11.03
N ALA A 282 -24.38 -37.80 -11.94
CA ALA A 282 -25.18 -38.15 -13.10
C ALA A 282 -26.21 -39.23 -12.77
N ASP A 283 -27.50 -38.95 -12.99
CA ASP A 283 -28.60 -39.92 -12.83
C ASP A 283 -29.82 -39.54 -13.70
N PRO A 284 -30.53 -40.50 -14.33
CA PRO A 284 -31.72 -40.21 -15.13
C PRO A 284 -32.92 -39.65 -14.34
N HIS A 285 -32.96 -39.80 -13.01
CA HIS A 285 -34.07 -39.32 -12.17
C HIS A 285 -33.93 -37.85 -11.76
N VAL A 286 -32.77 -37.24 -11.97
CA VAL A 286 -32.51 -35.85 -11.53
C VAL A 286 -31.70 -35.06 -12.56
N GLU A 287 -32.03 -33.78 -12.70
CA GLU A 287 -31.15 -32.81 -13.32
C GLU A 287 -30.50 -31.97 -12.22
N ILE A 288 -29.17 -31.94 -12.19
CA ILE A 288 -28.40 -31.18 -11.21
C ILE A 288 -27.51 -30.19 -11.95
N ALA A 289 -27.54 -28.93 -11.53
CA ALA A 289 -26.64 -27.88 -11.98
C ALA A 289 -26.06 -27.16 -10.77
N ALA A 290 -24.81 -26.72 -10.87
CA ALA A 290 -24.15 -25.92 -9.87
C ALA A 290 -23.46 -24.71 -10.50
N CYS A 291 -23.40 -23.62 -9.76
CA CYS A 291 -22.71 -22.41 -10.16
C CYS A 291 -22.02 -21.79 -8.95
N TYR A 292 -20.78 -21.37 -9.15
CA TYR A 292 -20.00 -20.62 -8.19
C TYR A 292 -19.50 -19.35 -8.88
N ARG A 293 -19.73 -18.18 -8.26
CA ARG A 293 -19.17 -16.91 -8.69
C ARG A 293 -18.38 -16.30 -7.54
N PRO A 294 -17.07 -16.01 -7.73
CA PRO A 294 -16.30 -15.33 -6.71
C PRO A 294 -16.76 -13.87 -6.51
N GLY A 295 -16.61 -13.35 -5.30
CA GLY A 295 -16.79 -11.92 -5.00
C GLY A 295 -15.67 -11.05 -5.60
N VAL A 296 -15.97 -9.82 -6.03
CA VAL A 296 -14.99 -8.95 -6.74
C VAL A 296 -14.00 -8.20 -5.83
N HIS A 297 -14.20 -8.21 -4.50
CA HIS A 297 -13.37 -7.42 -3.58
C HIS A 297 -12.10 -8.14 -3.10
N ASP A 298 -10.93 -7.58 -3.46
CA ASP A 298 -9.56 -7.92 -3.02
C ASP A 298 -8.98 -9.28 -3.49
N LEU A 299 -9.58 -9.89 -4.51
CA LEU A 299 -9.17 -11.19 -5.07
C LEU A 299 -9.15 -12.32 -4.03
N GLN A 300 -9.84 -12.19 -2.89
CA GLN A 300 -9.79 -13.21 -1.85
C GLN A 300 -10.82 -14.31 -2.13
N VAL A 301 -10.35 -15.55 -2.01
CA VAL A 301 -11.10 -16.77 -2.30
C VAL A 301 -12.11 -17.08 -1.20
N GLY A 302 -13.29 -17.54 -1.59
CA GLY A 302 -14.40 -17.80 -0.69
C GLY A 302 -14.30 -19.02 0.22
N GLY A 303 -15.14 -19.02 1.24
CA GLY A 303 -15.44 -20.17 2.09
C GLY A 303 -16.57 -21.06 1.56
N ASP A 304 -17.28 -20.58 0.54
CA ASP A 304 -18.44 -21.20 -0.07
C ASP A 304 -18.12 -22.49 -0.83
N TRP A 305 -19.00 -23.48 -0.72
CA TRP A 305 -18.94 -24.70 -1.53
C TRP A 305 -20.31 -25.30 -1.83
N TYR A 306 -20.34 -26.13 -2.86
CA TYR A 306 -21.39 -27.11 -3.11
C TYR A 306 -20.79 -28.51 -3.21
N ASP A 307 -21.60 -29.53 -3.00
CA ASP A 307 -21.20 -30.90 -3.24
C ASP A 307 -22.39 -31.80 -3.54
N THR A 308 -22.19 -32.79 -4.41
CA THR A 308 -23.15 -33.87 -4.62
C THR A 308 -22.44 -35.21 -4.75
N PHE A 309 -22.99 -36.24 -4.13
CA PHE A 309 -22.42 -37.59 -4.16
C PHE A 309 -23.46 -38.64 -3.78
N ARG A 310 -23.23 -39.90 -4.16
CA ARG A 310 -24.13 -41.01 -3.77
C ARG A 310 -23.77 -41.51 -2.38
N VAL A 311 -24.77 -41.59 -1.49
CA VAL A 311 -24.64 -42.25 -0.18
C VAL A 311 -25.20 -43.67 -0.20
N ALA A 312 -26.11 -43.96 -1.13
CA ALA A 312 -26.61 -45.28 -1.47
C ALA A 312 -26.88 -45.36 -2.98
N PRO A 313 -27.17 -46.54 -3.58
CA PRO A 313 -27.40 -46.67 -5.01
C PRO A 313 -28.47 -45.71 -5.57
N ASP A 314 -29.53 -45.50 -4.79
CA ASP A 314 -30.73 -44.72 -5.07
C ASP A 314 -30.84 -43.45 -4.23
N VAL A 315 -29.80 -43.06 -3.49
CA VAL A 315 -29.81 -41.86 -2.64
C VAL A 315 -28.63 -40.96 -2.97
N VAL A 316 -28.94 -39.72 -3.35
CA VAL A 316 -27.97 -38.66 -3.65
C VAL A 316 -27.95 -37.66 -2.51
N ALA A 317 -26.78 -37.46 -1.92
CA ALA A 317 -26.53 -36.37 -0.99
C ALA A 317 -26.28 -35.06 -1.75
N LEU A 318 -26.81 -33.99 -1.17
CA LEU A 318 -26.72 -32.61 -1.62
C LEU A 318 -26.17 -31.79 -0.46
N SER A 319 -25.15 -30.97 -0.69
CA SER A 319 -24.68 -30.04 0.32
C SER A 319 -24.30 -28.69 -0.29
N VAL A 320 -24.61 -27.63 0.43
CA VAL A 320 -24.10 -26.28 0.20
C VAL A 320 -23.74 -25.72 1.56
N GLY A 321 -22.61 -25.02 1.65
CA GLY A 321 -22.23 -24.38 2.88
C GLY A 321 -21.28 -23.21 2.65
N ASP A 322 -21.04 -22.50 3.75
CA ASP A 322 -20.18 -21.34 3.80
C ASP A 322 -19.34 -21.38 5.08
N VAL A 323 -18.06 -21.01 4.95
CA VAL A 323 -17.12 -20.86 6.05
C VAL A 323 -16.81 -19.39 6.27
N VAL A 324 -17.01 -18.95 7.51
CA VAL A 324 -16.67 -17.59 7.95
C VAL A 324 -15.23 -17.21 7.57
N GLY A 325 -15.10 -16.13 6.81
CA GLY A 325 -13.82 -15.53 6.42
C GLY A 325 -13.48 -15.78 4.95
N ARG A 326 -12.24 -15.44 4.57
CA ARG A 326 -11.80 -15.47 3.17
C ARG A 326 -10.31 -15.78 3.04
N GLY A 327 -9.89 -16.13 1.82
CA GLY A 327 -8.53 -16.52 1.46
C GLY A 327 -8.16 -17.96 1.83
N LEU A 328 -6.86 -18.27 1.82
CA LEU A 328 -6.34 -19.65 1.97
C LEU A 328 -6.85 -20.40 3.21
N LYS A 329 -7.06 -19.70 4.32
CA LYS A 329 -7.60 -20.30 5.55
C LYS A 329 -9.04 -20.78 5.38
N ALA A 330 -9.89 -19.96 4.73
CA ALA A 330 -11.28 -20.31 4.45
C ALA A 330 -11.35 -21.46 3.45
N ALA A 331 -10.60 -21.40 2.35
CA ALA A 331 -10.54 -22.49 1.35
C ALA A 331 -10.07 -23.82 1.96
N THR A 332 -9.07 -23.80 2.85
CA THR A 332 -8.61 -25.00 3.56
C THR A 332 -9.71 -25.55 4.48
N ALA A 333 -10.40 -24.68 5.21
CA ALA A 333 -11.47 -25.06 6.13
C ALA A 333 -12.69 -25.64 5.39
N MET A 334 -13.07 -25.01 4.28
CA MET A 334 -14.10 -25.48 3.35
C MET A 334 -13.77 -26.90 2.87
N GLY A 335 -12.55 -27.14 2.36
CA GLY A 335 -12.15 -28.47 1.89
C GLY A 335 -12.18 -29.55 2.97
N GLN A 336 -11.77 -29.18 4.19
CA GLN A 336 -11.85 -30.07 5.35
C GLN A 336 -13.30 -30.41 5.70
N LEU A 337 -14.20 -29.41 5.73
CA LEU A 337 -15.62 -29.62 6.02
C LEU A 337 -16.31 -30.43 4.92
N ARG A 338 -16.10 -30.08 3.64
CA ARG A 338 -16.63 -30.83 2.49
C ARG A 338 -16.25 -32.31 2.55
N THR A 339 -14.98 -32.60 2.84
CA THR A 339 -14.50 -33.98 3.04
C THR A 339 -15.11 -34.63 4.27
N ALA A 340 -15.26 -33.89 5.38
CA ALA A 340 -15.87 -34.40 6.60
C ALA A 340 -17.37 -34.72 6.41
N VAL A 341 -18.10 -33.95 5.60
CA VAL A 341 -19.49 -34.23 5.22
C VAL A 341 -19.56 -35.59 4.54
N ARG A 342 -18.77 -35.82 3.48
CA ARG A 342 -18.69 -37.10 2.76
C ARG A 342 -18.36 -38.27 3.68
N ALA A 343 -17.38 -38.10 4.57
CA ALA A 343 -16.97 -39.15 5.50
C ALA A 343 -18.03 -39.46 6.57
N ALA A 344 -18.78 -38.45 7.01
CA ALA A 344 -19.85 -38.63 8.00
C ALA A 344 -21.08 -39.31 7.39
N SER A 345 -21.43 -38.97 6.14
CA SER A 345 -22.58 -39.52 5.41
C SER A 345 -22.41 -40.98 4.97
N ASP A 346 -21.18 -41.44 4.70
CA ASP A 346 -20.89 -42.83 4.27
C ASP A 346 -21.30 -43.90 5.29
N THR A 347 -21.68 -43.50 6.50
CA THR A 347 -22.11 -44.41 7.57
C THR A 347 -23.61 -44.71 7.59
N GLY A 348 -24.38 -44.24 6.59
CA GLY A 348 -25.83 -44.48 6.49
C GLY A 348 -26.62 -43.81 7.61
N LEU A 349 -26.06 -42.73 8.18
CA LEU A 349 -26.71 -41.97 9.24
C LEU A 349 -27.75 -41.02 8.68
N PRO A 350 -28.80 -40.72 9.45
CA PRO A 350 -29.72 -39.66 9.08
C PRO A 350 -29.04 -38.26 9.08
N PRO A 351 -29.53 -37.28 8.28
CA PRO A 351 -28.95 -35.95 8.13
C PRO A 351 -28.62 -35.20 9.42
N GLU A 352 -29.47 -35.24 10.43
CA GLU A 352 -29.24 -34.58 11.72
C GLU A 352 -28.04 -35.18 12.47
N GLU A 353 -27.84 -36.50 12.39
CA GLU A 353 -26.70 -37.18 13.01
C GLU A 353 -25.40 -36.93 12.23
N VAL A 354 -25.48 -36.76 10.90
CA VAL A 354 -24.35 -36.30 10.08
C VAL A 354 -23.86 -34.95 10.59
N VAL A 355 -24.78 -34.00 10.81
CA VAL A 355 -24.43 -32.67 11.35
C VAL A 355 -23.90 -32.75 12.79
N GLU A 356 -24.42 -33.63 13.64
CA GLU A 356 -23.85 -33.85 14.98
C GLU A 356 -22.41 -34.39 14.95
N ARG A 357 -22.06 -35.19 13.93
CA ARG A 357 -20.67 -35.61 13.71
C ARG A 357 -19.80 -34.45 13.25
N LEU A 358 -20.33 -33.57 12.41
CA LEU A 358 -19.63 -32.36 11.97
C LEU A 358 -19.37 -31.40 13.13
N ASP A 359 -20.32 -31.23 14.05
CA ASP A 359 -20.10 -30.46 15.28
C ASP A 359 -18.89 -30.99 16.07
N ARG A 360 -18.81 -32.32 16.24
CA ARG A 360 -17.67 -32.96 16.91
C ARG A 360 -16.37 -32.84 16.13
N PHE A 361 -16.43 -32.79 14.80
CA PHE A 361 -15.28 -32.54 13.96
C PHE A 361 -14.74 -31.12 14.18
N VAL A 362 -15.62 -30.11 14.10
CA VAL A 362 -15.31 -28.70 14.35
C VAL A 362 -14.71 -28.51 15.75
N ASP A 363 -15.31 -29.11 16.78
CA ASP A 363 -14.83 -29.05 18.17
C ASP A 363 -13.39 -29.58 18.32
N ARG A 364 -13.01 -30.60 17.54
CA ARG A 364 -11.70 -31.28 17.65
C ARG A 364 -10.61 -30.59 16.84
N THR A 365 -10.94 -30.07 15.67
CA THR A 365 -9.98 -29.46 14.75
C THR A 365 -9.85 -27.96 14.98
N GLY A 366 -10.88 -27.31 15.53
CA GLY A 366 -10.99 -25.85 15.56
C GLY A 366 -11.26 -25.24 14.18
N THR A 367 -11.48 -26.07 13.15
CA THR A 367 -11.75 -25.63 11.78
C THR A 367 -13.24 -25.44 11.57
N GLY A 368 -13.65 -24.35 10.88
CA GLY A 368 -15.03 -24.20 10.44
C GLY A 368 -16.03 -23.85 11.55
N PHE A 369 -15.55 -23.29 12.66
CA PHE A 369 -16.43 -22.77 13.71
C PHE A 369 -17.37 -21.71 13.12
N MET A 370 -18.67 -21.83 13.41
CA MET A 370 -19.74 -21.02 12.83
C MET A 370 -19.95 -21.15 11.32
N ALA A 371 -19.36 -22.15 10.66
CA ALA A 371 -19.71 -22.45 9.28
C ALA A 371 -21.21 -22.80 9.16
N SER A 372 -21.83 -22.33 8.09
CA SER A 372 -23.21 -22.65 7.75
C SER A 372 -23.23 -23.85 6.78
N LEU A 373 -24.26 -24.68 6.89
CA LEU A 373 -24.41 -25.89 6.05
C LEU A 373 -25.88 -26.19 5.85
N VAL A 374 -26.28 -26.44 4.61
CA VAL A 374 -27.44 -27.27 4.29
C VAL A 374 -26.96 -28.62 3.78
N TYR A 375 -27.52 -29.68 4.34
CA TYR A 375 -27.27 -31.06 3.91
C TYR A 375 -28.61 -31.77 3.69
N GLY A 376 -28.74 -32.48 2.58
CA GLY A 376 -29.93 -33.24 2.26
C GLY A 376 -29.61 -34.54 1.53
N GLU A 377 -30.46 -35.53 1.72
CA GLU A 377 -30.41 -36.83 1.06
C GLU A 377 -31.70 -37.00 0.26
N LEU A 378 -31.55 -37.05 -1.07
CA LEU A 378 -32.65 -37.24 -2.00
C LEU A 378 -32.68 -38.71 -2.43
N GLU A 379 -33.74 -39.41 -2.03
CA GLU A 379 -34.11 -40.70 -2.57
C GLU A 379 -34.70 -40.51 -3.98
N LEU A 380 -34.14 -41.23 -4.96
CA LEU A 380 -34.34 -40.97 -6.37
C LEU A 380 -35.60 -41.61 -6.96
N LEU A 381 -36.07 -42.73 -6.40
CA LEU A 381 -37.17 -43.50 -6.98
C LEU A 381 -38.54 -42.93 -6.63
N GLU A 382 -38.71 -42.46 -5.39
CA GLU A 382 -39.94 -41.89 -4.84
C GLU A 382 -39.87 -40.36 -4.75
N GLY A 383 -38.69 -39.75 -4.90
CA GLY A 383 -38.52 -38.30 -4.87
C GLY A 383 -38.65 -37.72 -3.46
N VAL A 384 -38.14 -38.43 -2.46
CA VAL A 384 -38.21 -38.02 -1.06
C VAL A 384 -36.90 -37.38 -0.64
N LEU A 385 -36.95 -36.09 -0.29
CA LEU A 385 -35.81 -35.36 0.25
C LEU A 385 -35.91 -35.31 1.78
N ARG A 386 -34.88 -35.80 2.45
CA ARG A 386 -34.67 -35.58 3.89
C ARG A 386 -33.53 -34.59 4.09
N TYR A 387 -33.73 -33.50 4.80
CA TYR A 387 -32.77 -32.39 4.85
C TYR A 387 -32.62 -31.80 6.26
N THR A 388 -31.51 -31.08 6.45
CA THR A 388 -31.21 -30.30 7.64
C THR A 388 -30.44 -29.03 7.27
N CYS A 389 -30.65 -27.95 8.01
CA CYS A 389 -29.97 -26.67 7.80
C CYS A 389 -29.31 -26.22 9.12
N ALA A 390 -27.98 -26.28 9.18
CA ALA A 390 -27.17 -25.77 10.28
C ALA A 390 -26.76 -24.31 10.00
N GLY A 391 -27.49 -23.35 10.55
CA GLY A 391 -27.20 -21.91 10.43
C GLY A 391 -27.40 -21.32 9.04
N HIS A 392 -27.63 -22.15 8.03
CA HIS A 392 -27.74 -21.76 6.63
C HIS A 392 -29.12 -21.17 6.29
N LEU A 393 -29.19 -20.50 5.14
CA LEU A 393 -30.46 -20.07 4.56
C LEU A 393 -31.30 -21.30 4.14
N PRO A 394 -32.63 -21.23 4.27
CA PRO A 394 -33.49 -22.36 3.88
C PRO A 394 -33.47 -22.56 2.36
N PRO A 395 -33.45 -23.81 1.87
CA PRO A 395 -33.62 -24.09 0.45
C PRO A 395 -34.94 -23.55 -0.10
N LEU A 396 -34.90 -23.08 -1.33
CA LEU A 396 -36.09 -22.69 -2.09
C LEU A 396 -36.63 -23.91 -2.85
N LEU A 397 -37.87 -24.27 -2.62
CA LEU A 397 -38.59 -25.28 -3.40
C LEU A 397 -39.59 -24.58 -4.33
N VAL A 398 -39.39 -24.74 -5.63
CA VAL A 398 -40.33 -24.28 -6.67
C VAL A 398 -41.00 -25.50 -7.28
N ARG A 399 -42.31 -25.57 -7.11
CA ARG A 399 -43.14 -26.66 -7.63
C ARG A 399 -43.34 -26.50 -9.13
N ALA A 400 -43.63 -27.61 -9.81
CA ALA A 400 -43.91 -27.62 -11.23
C ALA A 400 -45.13 -26.75 -11.64
N ASP A 401 -46.03 -26.46 -10.70
CA ASP A 401 -47.17 -25.54 -10.90
C ASP A 401 -46.81 -24.05 -10.77
N GLY A 402 -45.56 -23.74 -10.46
CA GLY A 402 -45.05 -22.38 -10.27
C GLY A 402 -45.19 -21.85 -8.84
N SER A 403 -45.76 -22.61 -7.90
CA SER A 403 -45.74 -22.22 -6.50
C SER A 403 -44.33 -22.35 -5.92
N ALA A 404 -43.91 -21.37 -5.13
CA ALA A 404 -42.57 -21.33 -4.52
C ALA A 404 -42.68 -21.19 -3.00
N GLY A 405 -41.81 -21.89 -2.28
CA GLY A 405 -41.76 -21.84 -0.82
C GLY A 405 -40.41 -22.27 -0.26
N TYR A 406 -40.01 -21.65 0.84
CA TYR A 406 -38.77 -21.94 1.54
C TYR A 406 -38.96 -23.07 2.57
N LEU A 407 -37.97 -23.94 2.70
CA LEU A 407 -37.97 -25.08 3.62
C LEU A 407 -37.44 -24.69 5.02
N TRP A 408 -38.33 -24.19 5.90
CA TRP A 408 -37.95 -23.62 7.20
C TRP A 408 -37.83 -24.62 8.36
N GLU A 409 -38.43 -25.81 8.25
CA GLU A 409 -38.71 -26.67 9.41
C GLU A 409 -37.48 -27.40 9.97
N ALA A 410 -36.42 -27.61 9.16
CA ALA A 410 -35.21 -28.33 9.59
C ALA A 410 -34.03 -27.42 10.00
N ARG A 411 -34.30 -26.20 10.47
CA ARG A 411 -33.25 -25.23 10.81
C ARG A 411 -32.71 -25.40 12.23
N SER A 412 -31.40 -25.20 12.37
CA SER A 412 -30.66 -25.21 13.62
C SER A 412 -29.54 -24.16 13.60
N THR A 413 -28.75 -24.05 14.66
CA THR A 413 -27.62 -23.12 14.73
C THR A 413 -26.48 -23.46 13.75
N PRO A 414 -25.54 -22.54 13.47
CA PRO A 414 -24.32 -22.88 12.71
C PRO A 414 -23.52 -24.04 13.34
N LEU A 415 -22.59 -24.61 12.58
CA LEU A 415 -21.70 -25.68 13.07
C LEU A 415 -20.82 -25.20 14.24
N GLY A 416 -20.63 -26.07 15.24
CA GLY A 416 -19.86 -25.79 16.46
C GLY A 416 -20.61 -24.96 17.52
N VAL A 417 -21.78 -24.39 17.20
CA VAL A 417 -22.63 -23.68 18.18
C VAL A 417 -23.60 -24.67 18.82
N ARG A 418 -23.21 -25.24 19.96
CA ARG A 418 -23.96 -26.30 20.67
C ARG A 418 -24.75 -25.78 21.86
N GLY A 419 -25.78 -26.55 22.26
CA GLY A 419 -26.51 -26.35 23.53
C GLY A 419 -27.67 -25.35 23.48
N THR A 420 -27.94 -24.75 22.31
CA THR A 420 -29.04 -23.81 22.08
C THR A 420 -30.27 -24.50 21.49
N THR A 421 -30.09 -25.31 20.45
CA THR A 421 -31.13 -26.04 19.72
C THR A 421 -30.63 -27.42 19.34
N PRO A 422 -31.46 -28.48 19.41
CA PRO A 422 -31.07 -29.80 18.89
C PRO A 422 -30.85 -29.74 17.38
N ARG A 423 -30.03 -30.66 16.85
CA ARG A 423 -30.00 -30.93 15.40
C ARG A 423 -31.30 -31.62 15.02
N VAL A 424 -31.93 -31.14 13.95
CA VAL A 424 -33.24 -31.62 13.48
C VAL A 424 -33.16 -31.85 11.97
N ALA A 425 -33.98 -32.78 11.48
CA ALA A 425 -34.18 -33.00 10.06
C ALA A 425 -35.67 -33.03 9.76
N ASP A 426 -36.02 -32.67 8.54
CA ASP A 426 -37.38 -32.72 8.01
C ASP A 426 -37.41 -33.43 6.66
N THR A 427 -38.58 -33.84 6.23
CA THR A 427 -38.78 -34.62 5.00
C THR A 427 -39.82 -33.93 4.11
N VAL A 428 -39.47 -33.73 2.84
CA VAL A 428 -40.36 -33.20 1.81
C VAL A 428 -40.44 -34.15 0.63
N ALA A 429 -41.65 -34.40 0.13
CA ALA A 429 -41.88 -35.12 -1.11
C ALA A 429 -41.82 -34.15 -2.29
N LEU A 430 -41.05 -34.52 -3.32
CA LEU A 430 -40.96 -33.83 -4.59
C LEU A 430 -41.92 -34.47 -5.59
N ALA A 431 -42.55 -33.65 -6.42
CA ALA A 431 -43.26 -34.11 -7.61
C ALA A 431 -42.34 -34.02 -8.84
N PRO A 432 -42.58 -34.81 -9.91
CA PRO A 432 -41.78 -34.70 -11.12
C PRO A 432 -41.85 -33.27 -11.69
N GLY A 433 -40.68 -32.67 -11.91
CA GLY A 433 -40.52 -31.29 -12.37
C GLY A 433 -40.24 -30.27 -11.27
N ASP A 434 -40.41 -30.63 -9.98
CA ASP A 434 -40.10 -29.73 -8.87
C ASP A 434 -38.59 -29.42 -8.83
N LEU A 435 -38.27 -28.14 -8.58
CA LEU A 435 -36.92 -27.63 -8.45
C LEU A 435 -36.62 -27.29 -6.98
N LEU A 436 -35.54 -27.85 -6.46
CA LEU A 436 -34.91 -27.45 -5.22
C LEU A 436 -33.69 -26.59 -5.52
N LEU A 437 -33.60 -25.40 -4.94
CA LEU A 437 -32.44 -24.51 -5.04
C LEU A 437 -31.82 -24.29 -3.65
N LEU A 438 -30.56 -24.71 -3.51
CA LEU A 438 -29.71 -24.41 -2.36
C LEU A 438 -28.79 -23.26 -2.77
N PHE A 439 -28.56 -22.31 -1.86
CA PHE A 439 -27.80 -21.11 -2.16
C PHE A 439 -27.18 -20.50 -0.90
N THR A 440 -26.02 -19.88 -1.06
CA THR A 440 -25.36 -19.10 0.00
C THR A 440 -25.91 -17.68 0.07
N ASP A 441 -25.57 -16.96 1.15
CA ASP A 441 -26.05 -15.61 1.40
C ASP A 441 -25.54 -14.59 0.37
N GLY A 442 -24.38 -14.79 -0.26
CA GLY A 442 -23.91 -13.92 -1.34
C GLY A 442 -24.79 -13.89 -2.61
N VAL A 443 -25.83 -14.73 -2.69
CA VAL A 443 -26.89 -14.60 -3.72
C VAL A 443 -27.90 -13.49 -3.38
N VAL A 444 -28.14 -13.21 -2.11
CA VAL A 444 -29.27 -12.39 -1.64
C VAL A 444 -28.89 -11.24 -0.69
N GLU A 445 -27.80 -11.39 0.07
CA GLU A 445 -27.44 -10.48 1.14
C GLU A 445 -26.85 -9.17 0.61
N ARG A 446 -27.44 -8.05 1.03
CA ARG A 446 -27.03 -6.70 0.63
C ARG A 446 -27.02 -5.80 1.85
N ARG A 447 -26.00 -4.95 1.97
CA ARG A 447 -25.88 -4.02 3.11
C ARG A 447 -27.01 -3.01 3.22
N ASP A 448 -27.63 -2.67 2.09
CA ASP A 448 -28.66 -1.65 1.97
C ASP A 448 -30.10 -2.19 1.99
N ARG A 449 -30.28 -3.51 2.14
CA ARG A 449 -31.59 -4.15 1.95
C ARG A 449 -31.92 -5.21 3.00
N PRO A 450 -33.19 -5.30 3.45
CA PRO A 450 -33.62 -6.39 4.31
C PRO A 450 -33.58 -7.74 3.58
N LEU A 451 -33.01 -8.76 4.25
CA LEU A 451 -32.88 -10.13 3.73
C LEU A 451 -34.23 -10.74 3.29
N ALA A 452 -35.30 -10.53 4.06
CA ALA A 452 -36.62 -11.09 3.75
C ALA A 452 -37.11 -10.66 2.35
N LEU A 453 -36.91 -9.39 1.99
CA LEU A 453 -37.30 -8.86 0.69
C LEU A 453 -36.42 -9.43 -0.43
N ALA A 454 -35.13 -9.68 -0.18
CA ALA A 454 -34.24 -10.30 -1.15
C ALA A 454 -34.59 -11.77 -1.40
N LEU A 455 -35.06 -12.50 -0.37
CA LEU A 455 -35.58 -13.86 -0.52
C LEU A 455 -36.86 -13.87 -1.39
N ASP A 456 -37.81 -12.97 -1.12
CA ASP A 456 -39.03 -12.88 -1.95
C ASP A 456 -38.70 -12.64 -3.43
N GLU A 457 -37.75 -11.73 -3.71
CA GLU A 457 -37.28 -11.48 -5.07
C GLU A 457 -36.56 -12.66 -5.72
N LEU A 458 -35.76 -13.41 -4.95
CA LEU A 458 -35.11 -14.63 -5.45
C LEU A 458 -36.16 -15.67 -5.86
N ALA A 459 -37.18 -15.88 -5.02
CA ALA A 459 -38.27 -16.80 -5.34
C ALA A 459 -39.03 -16.38 -6.62
N GLU A 460 -39.34 -15.09 -6.76
CA GLU A 460 -39.96 -14.55 -7.98
C GLU A 460 -39.06 -14.72 -9.21
N LEU A 461 -37.76 -14.41 -9.08
CA LEU A 461 -36.78 -14.53 -10.16
C LEU A 461 -36.69 -15.96 -10.68
N VAL A 462 -36.51 -16.93 -9.78
CA VAL A 462 -36.39 -18.35 -10.13
C VAL A 462 -37.68 -18.85 -10.77
N THR A 463 -38.84 -18.49 -10.20
CA THR A 463 -40.15 -18.89 -10.75
C THR A 463 -40.36 -18.34 -12.16
N ASN A 464 -40.03 -17.07 -12.39
CA ASN A 464 -40.15 -16.43 -13.71
C ASN A 464 -39.18 -17.03 -14.73
N ALA A 465 -37.93 -17.27 -14.34
CA ALA A 465 -36.93 -17.92 -15.18
C ALA A 465 -37.37 -19.34 -15.59
N LEU A 466 -37.94 -20.09 -14.63
CA LEU A 466 -38.52 -21.40 -14.93
C LEU A 466 -39.74 -21.31 -15.86
N GLY A 467 -40.61 -20.32 -15.68
CA GLY A 467 -41.74 -20.05 -16.57
C GLY A 467 -41.33 -19.66 -17.99
N ALA A 468 -40.17 -19.01 -18.14
CA ALA A 468 -39.55 -18.69 -19.43
C ALA A 468 -38.83 -19.89 -20.08
N GLY A 469 -38.77 -21.04 -19.41
CA GLY A 469 -38.17 -22.27 -19.93
C GLY A 469 -36.67 -22.42 -19.64
N LEU A 470 -36.05 -21.51 -18.89
CA LEU A 470 -34.65 -21.65 -18.47
C LEU A 470 -34.50 -22.87 -17.55
N ARG A 471 -33.46 -23.66 -17.76
CA ARG A 471 -33.14 -24.87 -16.97
C ARG A 471 -31.65 -24.96 -16.69
N GLY A 472 -31.25 -25.87 -15.79
CA GLY A 472 -29.86 -26.19 -15.49
C GLY A 472 -28.97 -24.97 -15.29
N ALA A 473 -27.89 -24.90 -16.08
CA ALA A 473 -26.91 -23.81 -16.06
C ALA A 473 -27.52 -22.44 -16.41
N GLU A 474 -28.39 -22.36 -17.43
CA GLU A 474 -28.99 -21.10 -17.88
C GLU A 474 -29.84 -20.44 -16.79
N LEU A 475 -30.51 -21.25 -15.97
CA LEU A 475 -31.24 -20.78 -14.80
C LEU A 475 -30.28 -20.17 -13.76
N LEU A 476 -29.20 -20.87 -13.45
CA LEU A 476 -28.23 -20.41 -12.44
C LEU A 476 -27.52 -19.14 -12.90
N GLU A 477 -27.13 -19.05 -14.18
CA GLU A 477 -26.54 -17.83 -14.76
C GLU A 477 -27.49 -16.64 -14.63
N ALA A 478 -28.79 -16.82 -14.91
CA ALA A 478 -29.80 -15.77 -14.76
C ALA A 478 -29.97 -15.30 -13.30
N VAL A 479 -29.82 -16.20 -12.33
CA VAL A 479 -29.86 -15.87 -10.90
C VAL A 479 -28.59 -15.13 -10.48
N VAL A 480 -27.42 -15.66 -10.83
CA VAL A 480 -26.11 -15.09 -10.49
C VAL A 480 -25.92 -13.71 -11.09
N ALA A 481 -26.41 -13.47 -12.31
CA ALA A 481 -26.34 -12.15 -12.96
C ALA A 481 -27.09 -11.04 -12.20
N ARG A 482 -27.96 -11.40 -11.25
CA ARG A 482 -28.68 -10.45 -10.38
C ARG A 482 -28.18 -10.45 -8.94
N ALA A 483 -27.24 -11.32 -8.60
CA ALA A 483 -26.66 -11.42 -7.27
C ALA A 483 -25.70 -10.24 -7.00
N PRO A 484 -25.53 -9.83 -5.73
CA PRO A 484 -24.54 -8.83 -5.33
C PRO A 484 -23.10 -9.28 -5.65
N GLU A 485 -22.26 -8.38 -6.14
CA GLU A 485 -20.86 -8.71 -6.47
C GLU A 485 -19.92 -8.72 -5.23
N ASP A 486 -20.40 -8.22 -4.10
CA ASP A 486 -19.61 -7.99 -2.89
C ASP A 486 -19.12 -9.28 -2.21
N ASP A 487 -19.82 -10.39 -2.41
CA ASP A 487 -19.57 -11.68 -1.77
C ASP A 487 -19.61 -12.85 -2.78
N ASP A 488 -19.12 -13.99 -2.34
CA ASP A 488 -19.16 -15.23 -3.11
C ASP A 488 -20.60 -15.74 -3.25
N ALA A 489 -20.97 -16.18 -4.45
CA ALA A 489 -22.30 -16.71 -4.72
C ALA A 489 -22.19 -18.18 -5.15
N CYS A 490 -22.72 -19.07 -4.32
CA CYS A 490 -22.74 -20.50 -4.57
C CYS A 490 -24.19 -20.99 -4.67
N LEU A 491 -24.50 -21.71 -5.74
CA LEU A 491 -25.85 -22.24 -6.02
C LEU A 491 -25.79 -23.70 -6.45
N LEU A 492 -26.76 -24.48 -5.97
CA LEU A 492 -26.99 -25.85 -6.39
C LEU A 492 -28.48 -26.03 -6.68
N ALA A 493 -28.80 -26.25 -7.96
CA ALA A 493 -30.16 -26.50 -8.45
C ALA A 493 -30.34 -28.00 -8.70
N VAL A 494 -31.41 -28.58 -8.15
CA VAL A 494 -31.76 -30.00 -8.29
C VAL A 494 -33.21 -30.10 -8.72
N ARG A 495 -33.46 -30.64 -9.91
CA ARG A 495 -34.80 -30.92 -10.41
C ARG A 495 -35.04 -32.42 -10.43
N TRP A 496 -36.05 -32.90 -9.72
CA TRP A 496 -36.43 -34.31 -9.78
C TRP A 496 -37.31 -34.57 -11.00
N LEU A 497 -36.96 -35.56 -11.81
CA LEU A 497 -37.62 -35.86 -13.09
C LEU A 497 -38.67 -36.98 -12.97
N GLY A 498 -38.83 -37.56 -11.78
CA GLY A 498 -39.70 -38.70 -11.54
C GLY A 498 -38.99 -40.05 -11.79
N PRO A 499 -39.72 -41.16 -11.60
CA PRO A 499 -39.23 -42.50 -11.91
C PRO A 499 -38.82 -42.58 -13.38
N ALA A 500 -37.60 -43.04 -13.68
CA ALA A 500 -37.12 -43.09 -15.06
C ALA A 500 -38.04 -43.98 -15.90
N ALA A 501 -38.59 -43.42 -16.99
CA ALA A 501 -39.25 -44.22 -18.00
C ALA A 501 -38.19 -45.12 -18.65
N SER A 502 -38.45 -46.43 -18.72
CA SER A 502 -37.54 -47.44 -19.26
C SER A 502 -37.04 -47.05 -20.66
N GLY A 503 -35.83 -46.47 -20.76
CA GLY A 503 -35.15 -46.23 -22.05
C GLY A 503 -34.53 -44.84 -22.31
N ALA A 504 -34.58 -43.87 -21.41
CA ALA A 504 -33.92 -42.58 -21.62
C ALA A 504 -32.43 -42.62 -21.20
N SER A 505 -31.51 -42.52 -22.17
CA SER A 505 -30.07 -42.35 -21.93
C SER A 505 -29.79 -40.96 -21.36
N ALA A 506 -29.17 -40.89 -20.18
CA ALA A 506 -28.72 -39.66 -19.54
C ALA A 506 -27.46 -39.13 -20.24
N THR A 507 -27.62 -38.37 -21.32
CA THR A 507 -26.47 -37.73 -21.98
C THR A 507 -26.90 -36.44 -22.68
N GLU A 508 -26.99 -35.31 -21.96
CA GLU A 508 -26.64 -33.97 -22.51
C GLU A 508 -26.76 -32.76 -21.55
N THR A 509 -27.44 -32.84 -20.40
CA THR A 509 -27.83 -31.59 -19.67
C THR A 509 -27.04 -31.25 -18.40
N GLN A 510 -25.98 -31.97 -18.05
CA GLN A 510 -25.19 -31.67 -16.83
C GLN A 510 -23.98 -30.81 -17.18
N ARG A 511 -24.03 -29.53 -16.80
CA ARG A 511 -22.91 -28.58 -16.93
C ARG A 511 -22.68 -27.87 -15.60
N VAL A 512 -21.41 -27.72 -15.26
CA VAL A 512 -20.96 -26.74 -14.26
C VAL A 512 -20.84 -25.41 -14.99
N ALA A 513 -21.57 -24.38 -14.55
CA ALA A 513 -21.37 -23.03 -15.05
C ALA A 513 -20.27 -22.39 -14.20
N SER A 514 -19.04 -22.35 -14.72
CA SER A 514 -17.95 -21.55 -14.15
C SER A 514 -17.88 -20.21 -14.87
N ALA A 515 -18.05 -19.11 -14.14
CA ALA A 515 -18.06 -17.76 -14.70
C ALA A 515 -16.68 -17.23 -15.16
N ASP A 516 -15.64 -18.07 -15.22
CA ASP A 516 -14.24 -17.64 -15.37
C ASP A 516 -13.64 -17.76 -16.80
N GLU A 517 -14.44 -18.00 -17.85
CA GLU A 517 -13.89 -18.12 -19.23
C GLU A 517 -13.98 -16.86 -20.12
N GLU A 518 -14.42 -15.70 -19.63
CA GLU A 518 -14.38 -14.45 -20.40
C GLU A 518 -13.28 -13.49 -19.90
N GLY A 519 -12.03 -13.72 -20.29
CA GLY A 519 -10.94 -12.82 -19.91
C GLY A 519 -9.55 -13.09 -20.49
N ALA A 520 -9.44 -13.77 -21.64
CA ALA A 520 -8.17 -13.89 -22.36
C ALA A 520 -8.37 -13.62 -23.86
N GLY A 521 -8.40 -12.33 -24.21
CA GLY A 521 -8.39 -11.82 -25.58
C GLY A 521 -7.43 -10.65 -25.72
#